data_AF-A0A0G2H5B6-F1
#
_entry.id   AF-A0A0G2H5B6-F1
#
_cell.length_a   1.000
_cell.length_b   1.000
_cell.length_c   1.000
_cell.angle_alpha   90.00
_cell.angle_beta   90.00
_cell.angle_gamma   90.00
#
_symmetry.space_group_name_H-M   'P 1'
#
loop_
_entity.id
_entity.type
_entity.pdbx_description
1 polymer ?
#
loop_
_entity_poly.entity_id
_entity_poly.type
_entity_poly.pdbx_seq_one_letter_code
_entity_poly.pdbx_strand_id
1 'polypeptide(L)'
;MSATKATLPSPHSEALQQIDAAHTLDPTSHPPSSPPNELHYANRMTHYLHLLQPSPSPALTLAIRAQHFRRWEIPRSSYPPGRLPYLKWRTEQKNQAAKSARQICLDCGIELHEADRVASLIRKEGLKQNDEEAQILEDVACLVFLDEQFEDFEKEWDGTEEKMVGILRKTWGKMSEKGRQEALKLDVGERGRKLLGLALSEGQGKDVEERGDVKKD
;
A
#
# COMPACT_ATOMS: atom_id res chain seq x y z
N MET A 1 32.58 35.07 9.67
CA MET A 1 31.45 34.19 10.01
C MET A 1 30.58 34.07 8.78
N SER A 2 30.62 32.94 8.08
CA SER A 2 29.82 32.72 6.87
C SER A 2 28.47 32.15 7.31
N ALA A 3 27.41 32.92 7.11
CA ALA A 3 26.06 32.45 7.38
C ALA A 3 25.73 31.32 6.39
N THR A 4 25.48 30.13 6.92
CA THR A 4 24.89 29.01 6.17
C THR A 4 23.52 29.46 5.67
N LYS A 5 23.43 29.77 4.38
CA LYS A 5 22.16 30.04 3.71
C LYS A 5 21.38 28.72 3.72
N ALA A 6 20.33 28.64 4.53
CA ALA A 6 19.47 27.45 4.57
C ALA A 6 18.93 27.20 3.16
N THR A 7 19.28 26.04 2.58
CA THR A 7 18.70 25.58 1.33
C THR A 7 17.22 25.32 1.60
N LEU A 8 16.34 26.05 0.90
CA LEU A 8 14.89 25.79 0.98
C LEU A 8 14.62 24.34 0.56
N PRO A 9 13.67 23.65 1.23
CA PRO A 9 13.27 22.31 0.82
C PRO A 9 12.80 22.32 -0.64
N SER A 10 13.09 21.25 -1.39
CA SER A 10 12.53 21.09 -2.73
C SER A 10 11.02 20.89 -2.66
N PRO A 11 10.27 21.20 -3.75
CA PRO A 11 8.83 20.90 -3.84
C PRO A 11 8.48 19.47 -3.42
N HIS A 12 9.27 18.48 -3.83
CA HIS A 12 9.08 17.07 -3.45
C HIS A 12 9.30 16.82 -1.96
N SER A 13 10.31 17.43 -1.36
CA SER A 13 10.55 17.31 0.09
C SER A 13 9.42 17.96 0.89
N GLU A 14 8.88 19.09 0.42
CA GLU A 14 7.76 19.76 1.07
C GLU A 14 6.47 18.95 0.93
N ALA A 15 6.18 18.41 -0.25
CA ALA A 15 5.03 17.51 -0.47
C ALA A 15 5.10 16.27 0.42
N LEU A 16 6.27 15.65 0.57
CA LEU A 16 6.48 14.52 1.46
C LEU A 16 6.19 14.89 2.93
N GLN A 17 6.67 16.05 3.39
CA GLN A 17 6.40 16.55 4.73
C GLN A 17 4.91 16.83 4.97
N GLN A 18 4.21 17.38 3.97
CA GLN A 18 2.76 17.61 4.07
C GLN A 18 1.96 16.30 4.09
N ILE A 19 2.38 15.29 3.32
CA ILE A 19 1.80 13.95 3.38
C ILE A 19 1.97 13.35 4.78
N ASP A 20 3.17 13.44 5.36
CA ASP A 20 3.45 12.96 6.72
C ASP A 20 2.64 13.71 7.77
N ALA A 21 2.58 15.03 7.67
CA ALA A 21 1.81 15.87 8.58
C ALA A 21 0.30 15.59 8.49
N ALA A 22 -0.20 15.08 7.36
CA ALA A 22 -1.57 14.60 7.28
C ALA A 22 -1.72 13.21 7.90
N HIS A 23 -0.80 12.28 7.68
CA HIS A 23 -0.84 10.95 8.30
C HIS A 23 -0.76 11.00 9.84
N THR A 24 -0.09 12.01 10.42
CA THR A 24 -0.08 12.20 11.89
C THR A 24 -1.44 12.58 12.47
N LEU A 25 -2.42 12.95 11.63
CA LEU A 25 -3.79 13.25 12.05
C LEU A 25 -4.67 12.01 12.19
N ASP A 26 -4.17 10.82 11.83
CA ASP A 26 -4.84 9.56 12.15
C ASP A 26 -5.04 9.46 13.67
N PRO A 27 -6.29 9.34 14.17
CA PRO A 27 -6.54 9.29 15.60
C PRO A 27 -6.18 7.93 16.23
N THR A 28 -5.77 6.95 15.43
CA THR A 28 -5.52 5.58 15.88
C THR A 28 -4.02 5.26 15.90
N SER A 29 -3.58 4.63 16.98
CA SER A 29 -2.24 4.05 17.13
C SER A 29 -2.36 2.68 17.78
N HIS A 30 -1.68 1.68 17.24
CA HIS A 30 -1.57 0.35 17.84
C HIS A 30 -0.11 -0.12 17.88
N PRO A 31 0.48 -0.38 19.06
CA PRO A 31 -0.03 -0.05 20.41
C PRO A 31 -0.18 1.48 20.62
N PRO A 32 -0.89 1.97 21.65
CA PRO A 32 -1.18 3.41 21.82
C PRO A 32 0.03 4.37 21.89
N SER A 33 1.23 3.86 22.17
CA SER A 33 2.48 4.63 22.18
C SER A 33 3.24 4.61 20.85
N SER A 34 2.72 3.92 19.83
CA SER A 34 3.31 3.90 18.49
C SER A 34 2.91 5.15 17.70
N PRO A 35 3.65 5.47 16.62
CA PRO A 35 3.18 6.46 15.65
C PRO A 35 1.77 6.12 15.17
N PRO A 36 0.97 7.12 14.75
CA PRO A 36 -0.35 6.86 14.19
C PRO A 36 -0.31 5.80 13.09
N ASN A 37 -1.33 4.95 13.02
CA ASN A 37 -1.33 3.72 12.22
C ASN A 37 -1.02 3.99 10.75
N GLU A 38 -1.59 5.04 10.16
CA GLU A 38 -1.27 5.42 8.80
C GLU A 38 0.16 5.95 8.60
N LEU A 39 0.71 6.71 9.56
CA LEU A 39 2.10 7.14 9.48
C LEU A 39 3.05 5.94 9.58
N HIS A 40 2.75 5.00 10.48
CA HIS A 40 3.49 3.74 10.58
C HIS A 40 3.42 2.97 9.25
N TYR A 41 2.23 2.79 8.69
CA TYR A 41 2.02 2.15 7.40
C TYR A 41 2.83 2.85 6.28
N ALA A 42 2.76 4.17 6.18
CA ALA A 42 3.51 4.96 5.19
C ALA A 42 5.03 4.78 5.35
N ASN A 43 5.54 4.69 6.58
CA ASN A 43 6.94 4.37 6.86
C ASN A 43 7.33 2.97 6.38
N ARG A 44 6.49 1.95 6.61
CA ARG A 44 6.73 0.59 6.12
C ARG A 44 6.67 0.52 4.59
N MET A 45 5.75 1.24 3.97
CA MET A 45 5.68 1.41 2.50
C MET A 45 6.99 1.99 1.95
N THR A 46 7.52 3.07 2.55
CA THR A 46 8.80 3.66 2.16
C THR A 46 9.97 2.70 2.37
N HIS A 47 9.98 1.92 3.45
CA HIS A 47 11.03 0.93 3.71
C HIS A 47 11.11 -0.12 2.58
N TYR A 48 9.99 -0.76 2.25
CA TYR A 48 9.95 -1.77 1.19
C TYR A 48 10.19 -1.20 -0.20
N LEU A 49 9.79 0.06 -0.46
CA LEU A 49 10.16 0.74 -1.69
C LEU A 49 11.68 0.73 -1.89
N HIS A 50 12.46 1.09 -0.86
CA HIS A 50 13.92 1.17 -1.01
C HIS A 50 14.59 -0.21 -1.09
N LEU A 51 13.97 -1.27 -0.56
CA LEU A 51 14.42 -2.64 -0.78
C LEU A 51 14.20 -3.07 -2.25
N LEU A 52 13.06 -2.68 -2.84
CA LEU A 52 12.72 -3.04 -4.21
C LEU A 52 13.27 -2.07 -5.27
N GLN A 53 13.56 -0.83 -4.93
CA GLN A 53 14.04 0.19 -5.86
C GLN A 53 14.88 1.20 -5.07
N PRO A 54 16.22 1.04 -5.02
CA PRO A 54 17.09 1.91 -4.23
C PRO A 54 17.11 3.38 -4.68
N SER A 55 16.74 3.66 -5.94
CA SER A 55 16.68 5.01 -6.50
C SER A 55 15.32 5.24 -7.18
N PRO A 56 14.22 5.33 -6.40
CA PRO A 56 12.88 5.51 -6.96
C PRO A 56 12.72 6.92 -7.54
N SER A 57 11.79 7.08 -8.49
CA SER A 57 11.43 8.42 -8.95
C SER A 57 10.78 9.24 -7.83
N PRO A 58 10.81 10.59 -7.91
CA PRO A 58 10.11 11.42 -6.94
C PRO A 58 8.59 11.14 -6.93
N ALA A 59 7.98 10.93 -8.10
CA ALA A 59 6.56 10.60 -8.20
C ALA A 59 6.20 9.26 -7.52
N LEU A 60 7.01 8.21 -7.73
CA LEU A 60 6.82 6.92 -7.04
C LEU A 60 7.01 7.06 -5.53
N THR A 61 8.01 7.84 -5.09
CA THR A 61 8.26 8.10 -3.68
C THR A 61 7.04 8.73 -2.99
N LEU A 62 6.46 9.76 -3.60
CA LEU A 62 5.26 10.43 -3.08
C LEU A 62 4.03 9.52 -3.12
N ALA A 63 3.83 8.75 -4.21
CA ALA A 63 2.72 7.82 -4.33
C ALA A 63 2.76 6.68 -3.29
N ILE A 64 3.96 6.14 -3.03
CA ILE A 64 4.19 5.13 -2.00
C ILE A 64 3.90 5.70 -0.62
N ARG A 65 4.39 6.92 -0.35
CA ARG A 65 4.17 7.58 0.93
C ARG A 65 2.69 7.84 1.18
N ALA A 66 1.96 8.30 0.16
CA ALA A 66 0.53 8.57 0.22
C ALA A 66 -0.37 7.33 -0.02
N GLN A 67 0.18 6.11 0.01
CA GLN A 67 -0.67 4.94 -0.11
C GLN A 67 -1.54 4.79 1.14
N HIS A 68 -2.85 4.58 0.95
CA HIS A 68 -3.88 4.64 2.00
C HIS A 68 -4.06 6.02 2.66
N PHE A 69 -3.64 7.11 2.02
CA PHE A 69 -3.78 8.47 2.57
C PHE A 69 -5.19 8.80 3.08
N ARG A 70 -5.29 9.13 4.38
CA ARG A 70 -6.52 9.52 5.10
C ARG A 70 -7.65 8.48 5.02
N ARG A 71 -7.28 7.20 4.92
CA ARG A 71 -8.18 6.05 4.93
C ARG A 71 -9.05 5.99 6.18
N TRP A 72 -8.59 6.46 7.35
CA TRP A 72 -9.43 6.50 8.57
C TRP A 72 -10.69 7.37 8.41
N GLU A 73 -10.73 8.29 7.45
CA GLU A 73 -11.87 9.20 7.22
C GLU A 73 -13.03 8.54 6.49
N ILE A 74 -12.76 7.45 5.76
CA ILE A 74 -13.77 6.64 5.09
C ILE A 74 -13.64 5.21 5.64
N PRO A 75 -14.05 4.96 6.90
CA PRO A 75 -13.88 3.66 7.54
C PRO A 75 -14.68 2.58 6.81
N ARG A 76 -14.15 1.35 6.75
CA ARG A 76 -14.82 0.23 6.08
C ARG A 76 -16.23 -0.02 6.64
N SER A 77 -16.43 0.19 7.93
CA SER A 77 -17.72 0.05 8.63
C SER A 77 -18.82 1.01 8.13
N SER A 78 -18.46 2.08 7.40
CA SER A 78 -19.44 3.00 6.78
C SER A 78 -20.15 2.41 5.54
N TYR A 79 -19.71 1.24 5.05
CA TYR A 79 -20.33 0.54 3.92
C TYR A 79 -20.96 -0.79 4.38
N PRO A 80 -22.08 -1.23 3.79
CA PRO A 80 -22.68 -2.52 4.12
C PRO A 80 -21.71 -3.73 3.98
N PRO A 81 -21.99 -4.87 4.64
CA PRO A 81 -21.25 -6.09 4.39
C PRO A 81 -21.47 -6.58 2.95
N GLY A 82 -20.47 -7.30 2.41
CA GLY A 82 -20.55 -7.91 1.08
C GLY A 82 -19.47 -7.41 0.11
N ARG A 83 -19.34 -8.13 -1.02
CA ARG A 83 -18.26 -7.89 -1.99
C ARG A 83 -18.42 -6.58 -2.76
N LEU A 84 -19.63 -6.31 -3.28
CA LEU A 84 -19.87 -5.11 -4.07
C LEU A 84 -19.68 -3.82 -3.23
N PRO A 85 -20.23 -3.70 -2.00
CA PRO A 85 -19.93 -2.56 -1.14
C PRO A 85 -18.44 -2.41 -0.81
N TYR A 86 -17.74 -3.52 -0.55
CA TYR A 86 -16.29 -3.51 -0.31
C TYR A 86 -15.50 -2.96 -1.52
N LEU A 87 -15.83 -3.41 -2.74
CA LEU A 87 -15.17 -2.91 -3.96
C LEU A 87 -15.45 -1.42 -4.19
N LYS A 88 -16.67 -0.97 -3.88
CA LYS A 88 -17.03 0.45 -3.94
C LYS A 88 -16.21 1.27 -2.93
N TRP A 89 -16.17 0.84 -1.68
CA TRP A 89 -15.38 1.47 -0.63
C TRP A 89 -13.89 1.58 -1.03
N ARG A 90 -13.30 0.49 -1.51
CA ARG A 90 -11.90 0.47 -1.96
C ARG A 90 -11.63 1.42 -3.12
N THR A 91 -12.59 1.55 -4.03
CA THR A 91 -12.50 2.46 -5.17
C THR A 91 -12.58 3.92 -4.72
N GLU A 92 -13.50 4.23 -3.80
CA GLU A 92 -13.61 5.56 -3.21
C GLU A 92 -12.30 5.95 -2.49
N GLN A 93 -11.80 5.05 -1.65
CA GLN A 93 -10.56 5.20 -0.90
C GLN A 93 -9.36 5.59 -1.76
N LYS A 94 -9.08 4.82 -2.82
CA LYS A 94 -7.94 5.13 -3.70
C LYS A 94 -8.14 6.41 -4.49
N ASN A 95 -9.39 6.77 -4.84
CA ASN A 95 -9.69 8.00 -5.56
C ASN A 95 -9.51 9.23 -4.65
N GLN A 96 -9.97 9.16 -3.40
CA GLN A 96 -9.76 10.21 -2.40
C GLN A 96 -8.27 10.40 -2.13
N ALA A 97 -7.53 9.33 -1.85
CA ALA A 97 -6.08 9.38 -1.60
C ALA A 97 -5.35 10.02 -2.79
N ALA A 98 -5.64 9.57 -4.01
CA ALA A 98 -5.03 10.11 -5.22
C ALA A 98 -5.35 11.59 -5.45
N LYS A 99 -6.61 12.00 -5.23
CA LYS A 99 -7.03 13.41 -5.35
C LYS A 99 -6.29 14.30 -4.36
N SER A 100 -6.22 13.88 -3.10
CA SER A 100 -5.58 14.66 -2.03
C SER A 100 -4.06 14.75 -2.22
N ALA A 101 -3.39 13.63 -2.50
CA ALA A 101 -1.94 13.62 -2.74
C ALA A 101 -1.55 14.47 -3.95
N ARG A 102 -2.35 14.41 -5.03
CA ARG A 102 -2.19 15.27 -6.21
C ARG A 102 -2.30 16.74 -5.84
N GLN A 103 -3.29 17.12 -5.03
CA GLN A 103 -3.48 18.51 -4.62
C GLN A 103 -2.29 19.00 -3.80
N ILE A 104 -1.81 18.20 -2.84
CA ILE A 104 -0.60 18.52 -2.06
C ILE A 104 0.60 18.75 -2.99
N CYS A 105 0.79 17.90 -4.01
CA CYS A 105 1.88 18.07 -4.98
C CYS A 105 1.79 19.43 -5.69
N LEU A 106 0.60 19.78 -6.20
CA LEU A 106 0.38 21.05 -6.89
C LEU A 106 0.60 22.26 -5.97
N ASP A 107 0.13 22.18 -4.73
CA ASP A 107 0.25 23.25 -3.74
C ASP A 107 1.72 23.50 -3.36
N CYS A 108 2.55 22.46 -3.39
CA CYS A 108 4.01 22.56 -3.20
C CYS A 108 4.77 23.01 -4.46
N GLY A 109 4.08 23.23 -5.59
CA GLY A 109 4.70 23.66 -6.85
C GLY A 109 5.29 22.53 -7.70
N ILE A 110 4.85 21.29 -7.52
CA ILE A 110 5.16 20.18 -8.44
C ILE A 110 4.32 20.32 -9.70
N GLU A 111 4.95 20.11 -10.86
CA GLU A 111 4.31 20.24 -12.17
C GLU A 111 3.12 19.28 -12.36
N LEU A 112 2.12 19.73 -13.14
CA LEU A 112 0.85 19.03 -13.33
C LEU A 112 1.01 17.57 -13.75
N HIS A 113 1.88 17.30 -14.72
CA HIS A 113 2.10 15.95 -15.25
C HIS A 113 2.68 15.00 -14.19
N GLU A 114 3.52 15.50 -13.29
CA GLU A 114 4.12 14.71 -12.23
C GLU A 114 3.13 14.51 -11.07
N ALA A 115 2.35 15.52 -10.71
CA ALA A 115 1.25 15.39 -9.75
C ALA A 115 0.17 14.38 -10.25
N ASP A 116 -0.14 14.40 -11.56
CA ASP A 116 -1.03 13.43 -12.19
C ASP A 116 -0.44 12.02 -12.16
N ARG A 117 0.89 11.88 -12.33
CA ARG A 117 1.60 10.61 -12.20
C ARG A 117 1.47 10.03 -10.77
N VAL A 118 1.69 10.84 -9.74
CA VAL A 118 1.47 10.44 -8.32
C VAL A 118 0.06 9.89 -8.14
N ALA A 119 -0.95 10.63 -8.61
CA ALA A 119 -2.35 10.26 -8.49
C ALA A 119 -2.66 8.93 -9.21
N SER A 120 -2.09 8.73 -10.40
CA SER A 120 -2.27 7.53 -11.21
C SER A 120 -1.71 6.29 -10.53
N LEU A 121 -0.51 6.40 -9.96
CA LEU A 121 0.13 5.34 -9.19
C LEU A 121 -0.69 4.91 -7.97
N ILE A 122 -1.21 5.87 -7.18
CA ILE A 122 -2.07 5.59 -6.01
C ILE A 122 -3.35 4.84 -6.43
N ARG A 123 -3.94 5.19 -7.59
CA ARG A 123 -5.11 4.48 -8.15
C ARG A 123 -4.77 3.10 -8.73
N LYS A 124 -3.48 2.75 -8.79
CA LYS A 124 -2.92 1.52 -9.37
C LYS A 124 -3.24 1.39 -10.86
N GLU A 125 -3.21 2.52 -11.56
CA GLU A 125 -3.29 2.56 -13.02
C GLU A 125 -1.95 2.12 -13.61
N GLY A 126 -1.95 1.52 -14.81
CA GLY A 126 -0.72 1.04 -15.46
C GLY A 126 -0.38 -0.44 -15.23
N LEU A 127 -0.96 -1.11 -14.24
CA LEU A 127 -0.68 -2.53 -13.96
C LEU A 127 -0.95 -3.46 -15.16
N LYS A 128 -2.03 -3.21 -15.91
CA LYS A 128 -2.35 -3.99 -17.13
C LYS A 128 -1.49 -3.61 -18.32
N GLN A 129 -0.77 -2.49 -18.24
CA GLN A 129 0.09 -1.94 -19.27
C GLN A 129 1.57 -2.25 -19.00
N ASN A 130 1.88 -3.07 -17.98
CA ASN A 130 3.24 -3.38 -17.54
C ASN A 130 4.05 -2.14 -17.14
N ASP A 131 3.39 -1.16 -16.50
CA ASP A 131 4.06 -0.03 -15.89
C ASP A 131 4.88 -0.49 -14.68
N GLU A 132 6.20 -0.33 -14.77
CA GLU A 132 7.15 -0.81 -13.77
C GLU A 132 6.92 -0.18 -12.39
N GLU A 133 6.61 1.11 -12.32
CA GLU A 133 6.41 1.79 -11.03
C GLU A 133 5.06 1.42 -10.40
N ALA A 134 4.03 1.23 -11.22
CA ALA A 134 2.75 0.72 -10.74
C ALA A 134 2.92 -0.70 -10.16
N GLN A 135 3.74 -1.54 -10.82
CA GLN A 135 4.06 -2.88 -10.34
C GLN A 135 4.88 -2.83 -9.03
N ILE A 136 5.88 -1.95 -8.92
CA ILE A 136 6.63 -1.75 -7.67
C ILE A 136 5.68 -1.33 -6.54
N LEU A 137 4.74 -0.41 -6.80
CA LEU A 137 3.75 -0.01 -5.80
C LEU A 137 2.84 -1.17 -5.38
N GLU A 138 2.41 -2.02 -6.31
CA GLU A 138 1.66 -3.24 -5.96
C GLU A 138 2.48 -4.21 -5.12
N ASP A 139 3.75 -4.42 -5.48
CA ASP A 139 4.69 -5.28 -4.74
C ASP A 139 4.90 -4.78 -3.31
N VAL A 140 5.19 -3.48 -3.14
CA VAL A 140 5.35 -2.85 -1.82
C VAL A 140 4.08 -3.02 -0.99
N ALA A 141 2.91 -2.75 -1.56
CA ALA A 141 1.65 -2.90 -0.85
C ALA A 141 1.36 -4.35 -0.43
N CYS A 142 1.78 -5.34 -1.22
CA CYS A 142 1.69 -6.75 -0.87
C CYS A 142 2.69 -7.14 0.23
N LEU A 143 3.93 -6.63 0.17
CA LEU A 143 4.93 -6.87 1.20
C LEU A 143 4.51 -6.31 2.55
N VAL A 144 4.05 -5.07 2.60
CA VAL A 144 3.54 -4.47 3.84
C VAL A 144 2.32 -5.23 4.36
N PHE A 145 1.45 -5.74 3.49
CA PHE A 145 0.36 -6.61 3.95
C PHE A 145 0.87 -7.88 4.62
N LEU A 146 1.79 -8.59 3.96
CA LEU A 146 2.30 -9.88 4.45
C LEU A 146 3.09 -9.73 5.75
N ASP A 147 3.82 -8.62 5.89
CA ASP A 147 4.68 -8.38 7.05
C ASP A 147 3.93 -7.76 8.24
N GLU A 148 3.10 -6.74 8.00
CA GLU A 148 2.54 -5.92 9.09
C GLU A 148 1.11 -6.26 9.46
N GLN A 149 0.36 -6.89 8.55
CA GLN A 149 -1.11 -6.97 8.68
C GLN A 149 -1.62 -8.40 8.61
N PHE A 150 -0.86 -9.32 8.04
CA PHE A 150 -1.36 -10.64 7.72
C PHE A 150 -1.65 -11.47 8.97
N GLU A 151 -0.83 -11.37 10.01
CA GLU A 151 -1.04 -12.14 11.25
C GLU A 151 -2.33 -11.72 11.95
N ASP A 152 -2.55 -10.42 12.15
CA ASP A 152 -3.79 -9.92 12.76
C ASP A 152 -5.00 -10.18 11.85
N PHE A 153 -4.83 -9.98 10.54
CA PHE A 153 -5.86 -10.34 9.57
C PHE A 153 -6.24 -11.82 9.64
N GLU A 154 -5.30 -12.74 9.84
CA GLU A 154 -5.59 -14.17 9.96
C GLU A 154 -6.29 -14.52 11.27
N LYS A 155 -5.90 -13.88 12.38
CA LYS A 155 -6.52 -14.09 13.70
C LYS A 155 -7.95 -13.57 13.77
N GLU A 156 -8.23 -12.45 13.12
CA GLU A 156 -9.56 -11.83 13.11
C GLU A 156 -10.48 -12.43 12.04
N TRP A 157 -9.94 -13.20 11.10
CA TRP A 157 -10.71 -13.76 9.99
C TRP A 157 -11.65 -14.89 10.42
N ASP A 158 -12.94 -14.74 10.09
CA ASP A 158 -13.99 -15.69 10.40
C ASP A 158 -14.24 -16.76 9.30
N GLY A 159 -13.44 -16.74 8.23
CA GLY A 159 -13.58 -17.64 7.10
C GLY A 159 -12.74 -18.92 7.20
N THR A 160 -12.77 -19.74 6.14
CA THR A 160 -12.08 -21.04 6.12
C THR A 160 -10.61 -20.92 5.71
N GLU A 161 -9.81 -21.94 6.06
CA GLU A 161 -8.40 -22.07 5.64
C GLU A 161 -8.27 -21.98 4.11
N GLU A 162 -9.16 -22.60 3.35
CA GLU A 162 -9.14 -22.56 1.88
C GLU A 162 -9.36 -21.14 1.33
N LYS A 163 -10.23 -20.36 1.97
CA LYS A 163 -10.42 -18.95 1.61
C LYS A 163 -9.19 -18.10 1.94
N MET A 164 -8.55 -18.37 3.07
CA MET A 164 -7.29 -17.70 3.45
C MET A 164 -6.15 -18.04 2.48
N VAL A 165 -6.01 -19.30 2.10
CA VAL A 165 -5.09 -19.75 1.05
C VAL A 165 -5.42 -19.07 -0.29
N GLY A 166 -6.70 -18.96 -0.64
CA GLY A 166 -7.15 -18.23 -1.83
C GLY A 166 -6.79 -16.74 -1.81
N ILE A 167 -6.81 -16.09 -0.64
CA ILE A 167 -6.36 -14.72 -0.44
C ILE A 167 -4.85 -14.62 -0.70
N LEU A 168 -4.05 -15.50 -0.10
CA LEU A 168 -2.60 -15.52 -0.27
C LEU A 168 -2.20 -15.80 -1.73
N ARG A 169 -2.88 -16.72 -2.42
CA ARG A 169 -2.67 -16.97 -3.86
C ARG A 169 -2.91 -15.71 -4.70
N LYS A 170 -3.95 -14.93 -4.38
CA LYS A 170 -4.24 -13.67 -5.09
C LYS A 170 -3.24 -12.58 -4.75
N THR A 171 -2.77 -12.50 -3.51
CA THR A 171 -1.65 -11.61 -3.14
C THR A 171 -0.40 -11.97 -3.93
N TRP A 172 0.00 -13.25 -3.93
CA TRP A 172 1.16 -13.75 -4.66
C TRP A 172 1.08 -13.51 -6.17
N GLY A 173 -0.11 -13.72 -6.75
CA GLY A 173 -0.38 -13.52 -8.17
C GLY A 173 -0.26 -12.05 -8.64
N LYS A 174 -0.41 -11.09 -7.73
CA LYS A 174 -0.24 -9.65 -8.04
C LYS A 174 1.22 -9.21 -8.02
N MET A 175 2.09 -9.98 -7.37
CA MET A 175 3.48 -9.61 -7.15
C MET A 175 4.35 -9.99 -8.34
N SER A 176 5.31 -9.12 -8.65
CA SER A 176 6.41 -9.45 -9.57
C SER A 176 7.34 -10.51 -8.96
N GLU A 177 8.24 -11.06 -9.78
CA GLU A 177 9.26 -11.97 -9.29
C GLU A 177 10.14 -11.33 -8.20
N LYS A 178 10.49 -10.05 -8.36
CA LYS A 178 11.26 -9.31 -7.36
C LYS A 178 10.50 -9.17 -6.04
N GLY A 179 9.21 -8.82 -6.11
CA GLY A 179 8.34 -8.74 -4.93
C GLY A 179 8.26 -10.09 -4.21
N ARG A 180 8.08 -11.19 -4.96
CA ARG A 180 8.01 -12.55 -4.40
C ARG A 180 9.30 -12.96 -3.71
N GLN A 181 10.45 -12.65 -4.29
CA GLN A 181 11.75 -12.93 -3.68
C GLN A 181 11.93 -12.20 -2.35
N GLU A 182 11.42 -10.98 -2.24
CA GLU A 182 11.44 -10.24 -0.97
C GLU A 182 10.43 -10.83 0.03
N ALA A 183 9.25 -11.25 -0.43
CA ALA A 183 8.22 -11.87 0.40
C ALA A 183 8.69 -13.17 1.07
N LEU A 184 9.53 -13.96 0.39
CA LEU A 184 10.10 -15.21 0.94
C LEU A 184 11.05 -14.98 2.12
N LYS A 185 11.50 -13.75 2.35
CA LYS A 185 12.38 -13.39 3.47
C LYS A 185 11.62 -12.99 4.72
N LEU A 186 10.30 -12.79 4.63
CA LEU A 186 9.46 -12.34 5.73
C LEU A 186 9.29 -13.45 6.77
N ASP A 187 9.31 -13.08 8.05
CA ASP A 187 8.94 -13.99 9.14
C ASP A 187 7.44 -13.87 9.43
N VAL A 188 6.64 -14.66 8.72
CA VAL A 188 5.18 -14.69 8.88
C VAL A 188 4.73 -15.68 9.98
N GLY A 189 5.63 -16.10 10.87
CA GLY A 189 5.35 -17.08 11.91
C GLY A 189 5.09 -18.50 11.38
N GLU A 190 4.79 -19.45 12.28
CA GLU A 190 4.55 -20.85 11.91
C GLU A 190 3.25 -21.03 11.10
N ARG A 191 2.16 -20.44 11.59
CA ARG A 191 0.84 -20.50 10.94
C ARG A 191 0.88 -19.87 9.55
N GLY A 192 1.48 -18.69 9.42
CA GLY A 192 1.61 -18.02 8.13
C GLY A 192 2.48 -18.78 7.15
N ARG A 193 3.59 -19.38 7.60
CA ARG A 193 4.42 -20.25 6.75
C ARG A 193 3.64 -21.45 6.22
N LYS A 194 2.81 -22.09 7.05
CA LYS A 194 1.92 -23.18 6.61
C LYS A 194 0.98 -22.70 5.50
N LEU A 195 0.28 -21.58 5.73
CA LEU A 195 -0.70 -21.05 4.78
C LEU A 195 -0.06 -20.60 3.46
N LEU A 196 1.10 -19.96 3.50
CA LEU A 196 1.89 -19.63 2.31
C LEU A 196 2.35 -20.90 1.59
N GLY A 197 2.82 -21.92 2.32
CA GLY A 197 3.18 -23.22 1.73
C GLY A 197 2.05 -23.84 0.94
N LEU A 198 0.83 -23.85 1.49
CA LEU A 198 -0.39 -24.31 0.80
C LEU A 198 -0.75 -23.42 -0.40
N ALA A 199 -0.55 -22.10 -0.30
CA ALA A 199 -0.80 -21.18 -1.39
C ALA A 199 0.12 -21.47 -2.59
N LEU A 200 1.37 -21.83 -2.33
CA LEU A 200 2.40 -22.07 -3.35
C LEU A 200 2.42 -23.49 -3.91
N SER A 201 1.94 -24.49 -3.17
CA SER A 201 2.04 -25.91 -3.56
C SER A 201 1.02 -26.37 -4.60
N GLU A 202 -0.17 -25.75 -4.70
CA GLU A 202 -1.25 -26.20 -5.61
C GLU A 202 -1.44 -25.28 -6.83
N GLY A 203 -0.33 -24.83 -7.44
CA GLY A 203 -0.31 -23.78 -8.46
C GLY A 203 -0.04 -24.20 -9.91
N GLN A 204 -0.05 -25.50 -10.26
CA GLN A 204 -0.20 -25.93 -11.65
C GLN A 204 -1.65 -26.35 -11.90
N GLY A 205 -2.46 -25.41 -12.41
CA GLY A 205 -3.76 -25.72 -13.00
C GLY A 205 -4.97 -25.44 -12.13
N LYS A 206 -5.53 -24.23 -12.29
CA LYS A 206 -6.90 -23.99 -12.79
C LYS A 206 -7.18 -22.50 -12.69
N ASP A 207 -7.34 -21.86 -13.84
CA ASP A 207 -7.98 -20.57 -13.97
C ASP A 207 -9.38 -20.66 -13.35
N VAL A 208 -9.51 -20.12 -12.15
CA VAL A 208 -10.82 -19.70 -11.65
C VAL A 208 -10.78 -18.19 -11.64
N GLU A 209 -11.40 -17.63 -12.66
CA GLU A 209 -11.75 -16.22 -12.79
C GLU A 209 -12.67 -15.80 -11.63
N GLU A 210 -12.09 -15.58 -10.47
CA GLU A 210 -12.69 -14.79 -9.40
C GLU A 210 -11.64 -13.84 -8.85
N ARG A 211 -11.53 -12.68 -9.51
CA ARG A 211 -10.80 -11.49 -9.04
C ARG A 211 -11.42 -10.97 -7.74
N GLY A 212 -11.15 -11.67 -6.65
CA GLY A 212 -11.61 -11.38 -5.31
C GLY A 212 -10.56 -10.55 -4.60
N ASP A 213 -10.82 -9.27 -4.48
CA ASP A 213 -10.06 -8.45 -3.56
C ASP A 213 -10.43 -8.80 -2.12
N VAL A 214 -9.39 -9.04 -1.35
CA VAL A 214 -9.39 -9.43 0.07
C VAL A 214 -10.07 -8.34 0.86
N LYS A 215 -11.22 -8.63 1.47
CA LYS A 215 -11.82 -7.79 2.51
C LYS A 215 -10.75 -7.56 3.57
N LYS A 216 -10.21 -6.35 3.66
CA LYS A 216 -9.45 -5.88 4.80
C LYS A 216 -10.40 -4.93 5.49
N ASP A 217 -10.96 -5.37 6.60
CA ASP A 217 -11.70 -4.46 7.46
C ASP A 217 -10.74 -3.41 8.07
#